data_AF-A0A8J5W741-F1
#
_entry.id   AF-A0A8J5W741-F1
#
_cell.length_a   1.000
_cell.length_b   1.000
_cell.length_c   1.000
_cell.angle_alpha   90.00
_cell.angle_beta   90.00
_cell.angle_gamma   90.00
#
_symmetry.space_group_name_H-M   'P 1'
#
loop_
_entity.id
_entity.type
_entity.pdbx_description
1 polymer ?
#
loop_
_entity_poly.entity_id
_entity_poly.type
_entity_poly.pdbx_seq_one_letter_code
_entity_poly.pdbx_strand_id
1 'polypeptide(L)'
;MSLACTSSEAPAATWTPPYCTIVAADMSDFCYLSCPRCDRALPDHAFVCAACSLRGATAAPARVYRLLVSVATHDRVVPVVLFDRAARVLVGCPADELAGLFAAHPGAARSAEQALQGEMCRVAMRTFTKGAVERFRAVSVVPLRDGFRPLIGTLRTLYGTGGRTLATCHALA
;
A
#
# COMPACT_ATOMS: atom_id res chain seq x y z
N MET A 1 -9.74 -47.78 8.07
CA MET A 1 -10.63 -46.75 7.51
C MET A 1 -9.98 -45.40 7.75
N SER A 2 -9.24 -44.89 6.77
CA SER A 2 -8.56 -43.59 6.88
C SER A 2 -9.29 -42.62 5.96
N LEU A 3 -9.98 -41.64 6.55
CA LEU A 3 -10.65 -40.57 5.82
C LEU A 3 -9.60 -39.55 5.38
N ALA A 4 -9.47 -39.43 4.05
CA ALA A 4 -8.74 -38.35 3.41
C ALA A 4 -9.53 -37.04 3.55
N CYS A 5 -8.91 -36.02 4.15
CA CYS A 5 -9.40 -34.64 4.07
C CYS A 5 -8.65 -33.94 2.93
N THR A 6 -9.11 -34.12 1.69
CA THR A 6 -8.73 -33.25 0.58
C THR A 6 -9.55 -31.96 0.72
N SER A 7 -8.98 -30.95 1.38
CA SER A 7 -9.52 -29.59 1.35
C SER A 7 -9.29 -29.01 -0.04
N SER A 8 -10.21 -29.33 -0.96
CA SER A 8 -10.41 -28.61 -2.22
C SER A 8 -11.01 -27.26 -1.89
N GLU A 9 -10.16 -26.29 -1.52
CA GLU A 9 -10.57 -24.90 -1.37
C GLU A 9 -10.87 -24.34 -2.77
N ALA A 10 -12.15 -24.16 -3.08
CA ALA A 10 -12.57 -23.50 -4.32
C ALA A 10 -11.88 -22.13 -4.42
N PRO A 11 -11.40 -21.71 -5.60
CA PRO A 11 -10.70 -20.44 -5.73
C PRO A 11 -11.61 -19.31 -5.23
N ALA A 12 -11.17 -18.60 -4.19
CA ALA A 12 -11.93 -17.49 -3.60
C ALA A 12 -12.41 -16.54 -4.71
N ALA A 13 -13.73 -16.39 -4.82
CA ALA A 13 -14.34 -15.60 -5.88
C ALA A 13 -13.81 -14.16 -5.83
N THR A 14 -13.47 -13.62 -7.01
CA THR A 14 -13.07 -12.20 -7.10
C THR A 14 -14.33 -11.36 -7.13
N TRP A 15 -14.50 -10.49 -6.13
CA TRP A 15 -15.60 -9.53 -6.04
C TRP A 15 -15.09 -8.14 -6.42
N THR A 16 -15.85 -7.42 -7.25
CA THR A 16 -15.50 -6.06 -7.69
C THR A 16 -16.74 -5.17 -7.54
N PRO A 17 -16.84 -4.36 -6.47
CA PRO A 17 -17.92 -3.37 -6.38
C PRO A 17 -17.83 -2.37 -7.55
N PRO A 18 -18.96 -1.79 -8.00
CA PRO A 18 -18.98 -0.83 -9.11
C PRO A 18 -18.00 0.36 -8.91
N TYR A 19 -17.98 0.86 -7.68
CA TYR A 19 -17.06 1.87 -7.15
C TYR A 19 -16.96 1.72 -5.63
N CYS A 20 -15.88 2.24 -5.07
CA CYS A 20 -15.69 2.40 -3.64
C CYS A 20 -14.91 3.67 -3.33
N THR A 21 -15.02 4.14 -2.10
CA THR A 21 -14.30 5.32 -1.60
C THR A 21 -13.39 4.91 -0.46
N ILE A 22 -12.13 5.33 -0.48
CA ILE A 22 -11.22 5.12 0.66
C ILE A 22 -11.70 6.01 1.81
N VAL A 23 -12.10 5.41 2.93
CA VAL A 23 -12.57 6.16 4.11
C VAL A 23 -11.51 6.26 5.21
N ALA A 24 -10.52 5.37 5.18
CA ALA A 24 -9.35 5.42 6.05
C ALA A 24 -8.19 4.66 5.40
N ALA A 25 -6.96 5.06 5.72
CA ALA A 25 -5.74 4.34 5.43
C ALA A 25 -4.92 4.25 6.70
N ASP A 26 -4.16 3.16 6.86
CA ASP A 26 -3.22 2.96 7.97
C ASP A 26 -1.79 2.96 7.41
N MET A 27 -1.04 3.99 7.79
CA MET A 27 0.36 4.19 7.36
C MET A 27 1.38 3.71 8.40
N SER A 28 0.95 3.09 9.50
CA SER A 28 1.87 2.63 10.56
C SER A 28 2.65 1.36 10.17
N ASP A 29 2.03 0.46 9.41
CA ASP A 29 2.58 -0.84 9.00
C ASP A 29 2.42 -1.06 7.47
N PHE A 30 2.62 0.02 6.70
CA PHE A 30 2.31 0.07 5.27
C PHE A 30 3.24 -0.74 4.36
N CYS A 31 4.37 -1.24 4.87
CA CYS A 31 5.35 -1.99 4.10
C CYS A 31 6.02 -3.08 4.93
N TYR A 32 6.64 -4.05 4.24
CA TYR A 32 7.47 -5.08 4.84
C TYR A 32 8.67 -5.37 3.94
N LEU A 33 9.71 -6.01 4.49
CA LEU A 33 10.86 -6.44 3.70
C LEU A 33 10.56 -7.72 2.93
N SER A 34 10.97 -7.76 1.66
CA SER A 34 10.88 -8.94 0.81
C SER A 34 12.19 -9.22 0.10
N CYS A 35 12.45 -10.49 -0.19
CA CYS A 35 13.56 -10.87 -1.05
C CYS A 35 13.19 -10.62 -2.51
N PRO A 36 13.93 -9.78 -3.26
CA PRO A 36 13.60 -9.47 -4.65
C PRO A 36 13.79 -10.65 -5.62
N ARG A 37 14.37 -11.77 -5.15
CA ARG A 37 14.62 -12.97 -5.96
C ARG A 37 13.55 -14.05 -5.81
N CYS A 38 12.98 -14.20 -4.62
CA CYS A 38 12.05 -15.29 -4.33
C CYS A 38 10.73 -14.81 -3.70
N ASP A 39 10.52 -13.50 -3.64
CA ASP A 39 9.34 -12.80 -3.09
C ASP A 39 8.98 -13.16 -1.65
N ARG A 40 9.88 -13.84 -0.94
CA ARG A 40 9.67 -14.25 0.44
C ARG A 40 9.71 -13.02 1.34
N ALA A 41 8.70 -12.89 2.20
CA ALA A 41 8.70 -11.91 3.29
C ALA A 41 9.86 -12.19 4.26
N LEU A 42 10.53 -11.13 4.70
CA LEU A 42 11.70 -11.17 5.56
C LEU A 42 11.41 -10.40 6.86
N PRO A 43 12.09 -10.72 7.97
CA PRO A 43 12.07 -9.89 9.18
C PRO A 43 12.53 -8.45 8.89
N ASP A 44 12.01 -7.47 9.63
CA ASP A 44 12.26 -6.03 9.38
C ASP A 44 13.72 -5.57 9.48
N HIS A 45 14.57 -6.38 10.10
CA HIS A 45 16.01 -6.15 10.28
C HIS A 45 16.87 -7.12 9.45
N ALA A 46 16.27 -7.85 8.51
CA ALA A 46 17.02 -8.75 7.65
C ALA A 46 17.88 -7.94 6.68
N PHE A 47 19.17 -8.28 6.60
CA PHE A 47 20.10 -7.73 5.60
C PHE A 47 20.25 -8.64 4.39
N VAL A 48 19.88 -9.92 4.52
CA VAL A 48 19.97 -10.94 3.47
C VAL A 48 18.82 -11.93 3.60
N CYS A 49 18.42 -12.53 2.49
CA CYS A 49 17.46 -13.63 2.51
C CYS A 49 18.18 -14.96 2.82
N ALA A 50 17.88 -15.57 3.98
CA ALA A 50 18.47 -16.85 4.38
C ALA A 50 18.25 -17.99 3.37
N ALA A 51 17.11 -17.99 2.66
CA ALA A 51 16.82 -19.03 1.66
C ALA A 51 17.64 -18.88 0.37
N CYS A 52 18.00 -17.65 0.01
CA CYS A 52 18.78 -17.34 -1.20
C CYS A 52 20.29 -17.26 -0.92
N SER A 53 20.70 -16.89 0.31
CA SER A 53 22.12 -16.86 0.70
C SER A 53 22.75 -18.25 0.62
N LEU A 54 22.00 -19.30 1.00
CA LEU A 54 22.41 -20.70 0.85
C LEU A 54 22.65 -21.12 -0.62
N ARG A 55 22.15 -20.33 -1.58
CA ARG A 55 22.30 -20.55 -3.03
C ARG A 55 23.33 -19.61 -3.66
N GLY A 56 24.18 -18.97 -2.85
CA GLY A 56 25.23 -18.05 -3.31
C GLY A 56 24.71 -16.69 -3.80
N ALA A 57 23.45 -16.34 -3.48
CA ALA A 57 22.82 -15.12 -3.95
C ALA A 57 22.56 -14.15 -2.80
N THR A 58 23.30 -13.04 -2.78
CA THR A 58 23.12 -11.94 -1.82
C THR A 58 22.38 -10.79 -2.50
N ALA A 59 21.06 -10.86 -2.51
CA ALA A 59 20.24 -9.70 -2.88
C ALA A 59 19.83 -8.97 -1.60
N ALA A 60 20.08 -7.67 -1.56
CA ALA A 60 19.58 -6.80 -0.49
C ALA A 60 18.04 -6.85 -0.47
N PRO A 61 17.42 -6.99 0.71
CA PRO A 61 15.98 -6.91 0.85
C PRO A 61 15.43 -5.58 0.31
N ALA A 62 14.25 -5.63 -0.31
CA ALA A 62 13.54 -4.46 -0.79
C ALA A 62 12.23 -4.29 -0.01
N ARG A 63 11.83 -3.05 0.28
CA ARG A 63 10.50 -2.80 0.86
C ARG A 63 9.44 -2.92 -0.22
N VAL A 64 8.36 -3.60 0.13
CA VAL A 64 7.16 -3.75 -0.70
C VAL A 64 5.93 -3.37 0.10
N TYR A 65 4.91 -2.83 -0.57
CA TYR A 65 3.72 -2.38 0.13
C TYR A 65 2.87 -3.53 0.67
N ARG A 66 2.30 -3.26 1.84
CA ARG A 66 1.17 -3.95 2.49
C ARG A 66 0.28 -2.87 3.10
N LEU A 67 -0.29 -2.04 2.25
CA LEU A 67 -1.10 -0.91 2.70
C LEU A 67 -2.49 -1.39 3.11
N LEU A 68 -2.88 -1.13 4.35
CA LEU A 68 -4.23 -1.40 4.84
C LEU A 68 -5.11 -0.15 4.63
N VAL A 69 -6.22 -0.32 3.92
CA VAL A 69 -7.22 0.73 3.73
C VAL A 69 -8.60 0.19 4.07
N SER A 70 -9.47 1.05 4.56
CA SER A 70 -10.90 0.78 4.67
C SER A 70 -11.61 1.43 3.49
N VAL A 71 -12.39 0.67 2.75
CA VAL A 71 -13.17 1.19 1.63
C VAL A 71 -14.66 1.11 1.94
N ALA A 72 -15.37 2.21 1.70
CA ALA A 72 -16.81 2.23 1.66
C ALA A 72 -17.29 1.79 0.28
N THR A 73 -18.17 0.81 0.26
CA THR A 73 -18.95 0.40 -0.90
C THR A 73 -20.38 0.96 -0.77
N HIS A 74 -21.29 0.55 -1.65
CA HIS A 74 -22.68 1.03 -1.61
C HIS A 74 -23.46 0.65 -0.34
N ASP A 75 -23.06 -0.41 0.35
CA ASP A 75 -23.83 -1.04 1.43
C ASP A 75 -23.00 -1.27 2.71
N ARG A 76 -21.67 -1.29 2.62
CA ARG A 76 -20.80 -1.54 3.77
C ARG A 76 -19.40 -0.95 3.63
N VAL A 77 -18.70 -0.85 4.76
CA VAL A 77 -17.26 -0.55 4.83
C VAL A 77 -16.50 -1.86 5.07
N VAL A 78 -15.47 -2.13 4.26
CA VAL A 78 -14.64 -3.33 4.39
C VAL A 78 -13.14 -3.01 4.42
N PRO A 79 -12.35 -3.71 5.25
CA PRO A 79 -10.90 -3.57 5.26
C PRO A 79 -10.24 -4.31 4.08
N VAL A 80 -9.26 -3.68 3.46
CA VAL A 80 -8.60 -4.13 2.23
C VAL A 80 -7.11 -3.98 2.35
N VAL A 81 -6.37 -5.03 2.04
CA VAL A 81 -4.91 -4.99 1.94
C VAL A 81 -4.50 -4.82 0.48
N LEU A 82 -3.77 -3.75 0.20
CA LEU A 82 -3.16 -3.47 -1.10
C LEU A 82 -1.69 -3.86 -1.03
N PHE A 83 -1.34 -4.92 -1.78
CA PHE A 83 0.05 -5.31 -1.98
C PHE A 83 0.71 -4.46 -3.07
N ASP A 84 2.04 -4.51 -3.09
CA ASP A 84 2.95 -3.68 -3.91
C ASP A 84 2.35 -3.09 -5.19
N ARG A 85 1.97 -3.92 -6.18
CA ARG A 85 1.45 -3.44 -7.45
C ARG A 85 0.18 -2.58 -7.31
N ALA A 86 -0.77 -2.99 -6.48
CA ALA A 86 -2.02 -2.27 -6.26
C ALA A 86 -1.80 -0.98 -5.47
N ALA A 87 -0.94 -1.04 -4.44
CA ALA A 87 -0.62 0.13 -3.63
C ALA A 87 0.12 1.20 -4.44
N ARG A 88 1.07 0.81 -5.30
CA ARG A 88 1.82 1.74 -6.16
C ARG A 88 0.93 2.58 -7.09
N VAL A 89 -0.24 2.09 -7.47
CA VAL A 89 -1.21 2.88 -8.25
C VAL A 89 -1.69 4.10 -7.46
N LEU A 90 -1.98 3.92 -6.17
CA LEU A 90 -2.41 5.01 -5.30
C LEU A 90 -1.25 5.87 -4.83
N VAL A 91 -0.13 5.22 -4.49
CA VAL A 91 1.00 5.88 -3.85
C VAL A 91 1.85 6.64 -4.87
N GLY A 92 2.16 6.03 -6.01
CA GLY A 92 2.93 6.64 -7.09
C GLY A 92 4.46 6.55 -6.96
N CYS A 93 4.98 5.86 -5.94
CA CYS A 93 6.41 5.61 -5.77
C CYS A 93 6.68 4.20 -5.20
N PRO A 94 7.94 3.75 -5.13
CA PRO A 94 8.33 2.55 -4.38
C PRO A 94 8.18 2.72 -2.86
N ALA A 95 7.96 1.60 -2.15
CA ALA A 95 7.79 1.63 -0.69
C ALA A 95 9.03 2.16 0.05
N ASP A 96 10.23 1.87 -0.45
CA ASP A 96 11.49 2.42 0.08
C ASP A 96 11.52 3.96 0.02
N GLU A 97 11.02 4.54 -1.06
CA GLU A 97 10.98 5.99 -1.23
C GLU A 97 9.99 6.63 -0.25
N LEU A 98 8.79 6.05 -0.12
CA LEU A 98 7.80 6.54 0.85
C LEU A 98 8.31 6.40 2.29
N ALA A 99 8.97 5.29 2.62
CA ALA A 99 9.56 5.07 3.94
C ALA A 99 10.63 6.12 4.26
N GLY A 100 11.49 6.46 3.29
CA GLY A 100 12.47 7.54 3.44
C GLY A 100 11.83 8.89 3.73
N LEU A 101 10.71 9.20 3.05
CA LEU A 101 9.97 10.44 3.28
C LEU A 101 9.38 10.48 4.69
N PHE A 102 8.78 9.39 5.17
CA PHE A 102 8.23 9.32 6.53
C PHE A 102 9.32 9.41 7.61
N ALA A 103 10.49 8.83 7.36
CA ALA A 103 11.63 8.96 8.27
C ALA A 103 12.18 10.39 8.33
N ALA A 104 12.16 11.12 7.21
CA ALA A 104 12.66 12.49 7.12
C ALA A 104 11.69 13.54 7.72
N HIS A 105 10.38 13.27 7.70
CA HIS A 105 9.36 14.26 8.03
C HIS A 105 8.33 13.74 9.04
N PRO A 106 8.43 14.15 10.33
CA PRO A 106 7.40 13.87 11.32
C PRO A 106 6.03 14.37 10.84
N GLY A 107 5.02 13.50 10.90
CA GLY A 107 3.67 13.82 10.46
C GLY A 107 3.35 13.50 8.99
N ALA A 108 4.34 13.17 8.16
CA ALA A 108 4.08 12.81 6.76
C ALA A 108 3.19 11.57 6.61
N ALA A 109 3.30 10.60 7.53
CA ALA A 109 2.40 9.45 7.58
C ALA A 109 0.94 9.88 7.77
N ARG A 110 0.66 10.79 8.71
CA ARG A 110 -0.69 11.32 8.95
C ARG A 110 -1.21 12.10 7.74
N SER A 111 -0.38 12.95 7.14
CA SER A 111 -0.76 13.66 5.91
C SER A 111 -1.03 12.70 4.75
N ALA A 112 -0.35 11.56 4.71
CA ALA A 112 -0.61 10.53 3.71
C ALA A 112 -1.95 9.83 3.92
N GLU A 113 -2.31 9.50 5.17
CA GLU A 113 -3.63 8.96 5.51
C GLU A 113 -4.75 9.90 5.10
N GLN A 114 -4.60 11.19 5.44
CA GLN A 114 -5.56 12.24 5.08
C GLN A 114 -5.68 12.44 3.56
N ALA A 115 -4.56 12.39 2.84
CA ALA A 115 -4.56 12.58 1.39
C ALA A 115 -5.20 11.42 0.62
N LEU A 116 -5.21 10.21 1.18
CA LEU A 116 -5.89 9.06 0.58
C LEU A 116 -7.39 9.02 0.91
N GLN A 117 -7.80 9.63 2.01
CA GLN A 117 -9.20 9.68 2.40
C GLN A 117 -10.04 10.45 1.38
N GLY A 118 -11.16 9.86 0.96
CA GLY A 118 -12.04 10.41 -0.06
C GLY A 118 -11.70 10.01 -1.49
N GLU A 119 -10.57 9.33 -1.74
CA GLU A 119 -10.24 8.86 -3.09
C GLU A 119 -11.23 7.78 -3.55
N MET A 120 -11.88 8.05 -4.69
CA MET A 120 -12.78 7.10 -5.33
C MET A 120 -12.00 6.18 -6.26
N CYS A 121 -12.20 4.87 -6.10
CA CYS A 121 -11.55 3.86 -6.92
C CYS A 121 -12.50 2.71 -7.24
N ARG A 122 -12.15 1.95 -8.28
CA ARG A 122 -12.65 0.59 -8.50
C ARG A 122 -11.60 -0.39 -8.00
N VAL A 123 -11.99 -1.28 -7.12
CA VAL A 123 -11.08 -2.27 -6.53
C VAL A 123 -11.61 -3.66 -6.83
N ALA A 124 -10.83 -4.50 -7.50
CA ALA A 124 -11.11 -5.93 -7.58
C ALA A 124 -10.50 -6.62 -6.37
N MET A 125 -11.27 -7.44 -5.67
CA MET A 125 -10.96 -7.92 -4.32
C MET A 125 -11.11 -9.43 -4.26
N ARG A 126 -10.28 -10.10 -3.46
CA ARG A 126 -10.46 -11.50 -3.08
C ARG A 126 -10.53 -11.62 -1.58
N THR A 127 -11.50 -12.38 -1.09
CA THR A 127 -11.55 -12.73 0.32
C THR A 127 -10.32 -13.55 0.68
N PHE A 128 -9.70 -13.26 1.81
CA PHE A 128 -8.73 -14.14 2.44
C PHE A 128 -9.10 -14.29 3.91
N THR A 129 -9.13 -15.53 4.37
CA THR A 129 -9.48 -15.85 5.75
C THR A 129 -8.25 -15.67 6.63
N LYS A 130 -8.36 -14.79 7.63
CA LYS A 130 -7.42 -14.74 8.76
C LYS A 130 -8.23 -14.53 10.05
N GLY A 131 -8.67 -15.64 10.64
CA GLY A 131 -9.55 -15.66 11.80
C GLY A 131 -11.02 -15.39 11.44
N ALA A 132 -11.79 -14.86 12.39
CA ALA A 132 -13.25 -14.67 12.28
C ALA A 132 -13.69 -13.40 11.52
N VAL A 133 -12.75 -12.55 11.09
CA VAL A 133 -13.06 -11.29 10.38
C VAL A 133 -12.77 -11.46 8.90
N GLU A 134 -13.77 -11.20 8.07
CA GLU A 134 -13.61 -11.16 6.61
C GLU A 134 -12.60 -10.06 6.25
N ARG A 135 -11.52 -10.43 5.55
CA ARG A 135 -10.56 -9.48 5.01
C ARG A 135 -10.44 -9.65 3.51
N PHE A 136 -10.23 -8.53 2.83
CA PHE A 136 -10.07 -8.51 1.40
C PHE A 136 -8.64 -8.17 1.00
N ARG A 137 -8.12 -8.86 0.00
CA ARG A 137 -6.90 -8.49 -0.70
C ARG A 137 -7.28 -7.84 -2.01
N ALA A 138 -6.72 -6.66 -2.31
CA ALA A 138 -6.84 -6.06 -3.61
C ALA A 138 -6.05 -6.88 -4.66
N VAL A 139 -6.72 -7.21 -5.76
CA VAL A 139 -6.15 -7.77 -6.99
C VAL A 139 -5.77 -6.64 -7.94
N SER A 140 -6.62 -5.62 -8.04
CA SER A 140 -6.37 -4.41 -8.81
C SER A 140 -7.06 -3.21 -8.19
N VAL A 141 -6.54 -2.03 -8.49
CA VAL A 141 -7.08 -0.73 -8.04
C VAL A 141 -7.02 0.21 -9.23
N VAL A 142 -8.11 0.93 -9.50
CA VAL A 142 -8.19 1.95 -10.54
C VAL A 142 -8.82 3.21 -9.95
N PRO A 143 -8.08 4.31 -9.80
CA PRO A 143 -8.64 5.60 -9.41
C PRO A 143 -9.68 6.06 -10.44
N LEU A 144 -10.78 6.63 -9.95
CA LEU A 144 -11.89 7.08 -10.81
C LEU A 144 -11.96 8.60 -10.96
N ARG A 145 -11.17 9.36 -10.18
CA ARG A 145 -11.12 10.82 -10.27
C ARG A 145 -10.32 11.24 -11.51
N ASP A 146 -10.90 12.11 -12.33
CA ASP A 146 -10.18 12.77 -13.42
C ASP A 146 -9.01 13.60 -12.88
N GLY A 147 -7.85 13.49 -13.52
CA GLY A 147 -6.63 14.14 -13.03
C GLY A 147 -6.12 13.58 -11.70
N PHE A 148 -6.42 12.30 -11.40
CA PHE A 148 -5.88 11.61 -10.22
C PHE A 148 -4.38 11.87 -10.08
N ARG A 149 -4.01 12.44 -8.92
CA ARG A 149 -2.62 12.66 -8.52
C ARG A 149 -2.24 11.62 -7.47
N PRO A 150 -1.22 10.78 -7.74
CA PRO A 150 -0.75 9.84 -6.73
C PRO A 150 -0.30 10.54 -5.46
N LEU A 151 -0.45 9.86 -4.32
CA LEU A 151 -0.13 10.37 -2.99
C LEU A 151 1.25 11.04 -2.90
N ILE A 152 2.27 10.45 -3.52
CA ILE A 152 3.63 11.00 -3.49
C ILE A 152 3.69 12.43 -4.05
N GLY A 153 2.83 12.76 -5.01
CA GLY A 153 2.71 14.11 -5.54
C GLY A 153 2.28 15.10 -4.45
N THR A 154 1.25 14.75 -3.68
CA THR A 154 0.76 15.55 -2.56
C THR A 154 1.83 15.71 -1.49
N LEU A 155 2.49 14.62 -1.09
CA LEU A 155 3.54 14.66 -0.07
C LEU A 155 4.74 15.50 -0.52
N ARG A 156 5.18 15.40 -1.78
CA ARG A 156 6.25 16.24 -2.32
C ARG A 156 5.86 17.72 -2.38
N THR A 157 4.59 18.04 -2.58
CA THR A 157 4.12 19.43 -2.48
C THR A 157 4.19 19.95 -1.04
N LEU A 158 3.86 19.12 -0.06
CA LEU A 158 3.87 19.51 1.36
C LEU A 158 5.28 19.56 1.96
N TYR A 159 6.16 18.63 1.57
CA TYR A 159 7.45 18.41 2.22
C TYR A 159 8.67 18.65 1.30
N GLY A 160 8.46 18.79 -0.01
CA GLY A 160 9.53 18.99 -0.99
C GLY A 160 10.10 20.42 -1.07
N THR A 161 9.55 21.37 -0.31
CA THR A 161 10.08 22.74 -0.21
C THR A 161 11.04 22.92 0.95
N GLY A 162 12.20 22.27 0.84
CA GLY A 162 13.45 22.66 1.50
C GLY A 162 14.45 23.31 0.53
N GLY A 163 13.97 23.82 -0.62
CA GLY A 163 14.85 24.31 -1.70
C GLY A 163 14.20 25.27 -2.69
N ARG A 164 13.18 26.03 -2.28
CA ARG A 164 12.73 27.23 -3.00
C ARG A 164 12.52 28.33 -1.99
N THR A 165 13.54 29.17 -1.89
CA THR A 165 13.51 30.52 -1.33
C THR A 165 12.13 31.13 -1.54
N LEU A 166 11.52 31.60 -0.45
CA LEU A 166 10.45 32.58 -0.50
C LEU A 166 10.95 33.73 -1.38
N ALA A 167 10.52 33.74 -2.64
CA ALA A 167 10.49 34.98 -3.41
C ALA A 167 9.44 35.83 -2.71
N THR A 168 9.91 36.65 -1.77
CA THR A 168 9.15 37.72 -1.15
C THR A 168 8.62 38.60 -2.27
N CYS A 169 7.36 38.38 -2.66
CA CYS A 169 6.60 39.38 -3.38
C CYS A 169 6.26 40.47 -2.36
N HIS A 170 7.23 41.34 -2.04
CA HIS A 170 6.87 42.67 -1.56
C HIS A 170 6.49 43.49 -2.78
N ALA A 171 5.18 43.62 -2.95
CA ALA A 171 4.56 44.58 -3.84
C ALA A 171 4.95 46.02 -3.43
N LEU A 172 4.97 46.86 -4.47
CA LEU A 172 5.25 48.28 -4.50
C LEU A 172 4.55 49.10 -3.41
N ALA A 173 5.28 50.07 -2.86
CA ALA A 173 4.84 51.45 -2.65
C ALA A 173 6.06 52.37 -2.78
#